data_AF-A0A849N2P3-F1
#
_entry.id   AF-A0A849N2P3-F1
#
_cell.length_a   1.000
_cell.length_b   1.000
_cell.length_c   1.000
_cell.angle_alpha   90.00
_cell.angle_beta   90.00
_cell.angle_gamma   90.00
#
_symmetry.space_group_name_H-M   'P 1'
#
loop_
_entity.id
_entity.type
_entity.pdbx_description
1 polymer ?
#
loop_
_entity_poly.entity_id
_entity_poly.type
_entity_poly.pdbx_seq_one_letter_code
_entity_poly.pdbx_strand_id
1 'polypeptide(L)'
;MAHWAGLGLFAAGAWLLWSAQARRARAREALARGLSPAPLQPSLVLMGELMPPIISLGLVVAGAQVLLAYAMTGGGGFSLLDLGGFLFLLLAYDIWVRCRTRYRLPVSRR
;
A
#
# COMPACT_ATOMS: atom_id res chain seq x y z
N MET A 1 -22.92 -2.37 16.44
CA MET A 1 -22.94 -1.45 15.29
C MET A 1 -22.11 -2.07 14.19
N ALA A 2 -22.63 -2.09 12.97
CA ALA A 2 -22.40 -3.15 12.00
C ALA A 2 -21.02 -3.14 11.34
N HIS A 3 -20.50 -4.35 11.09
CA HIS A 3 -19.17 -4.73 10.55
C HIS A 3 -18.85 -4.20 9.14
N TRP A 4 -19.57 -3.18 8.68
CA TRP A 4 -19.40 -2.54 7.38
C TRP A 4 -18.05 -1.82 7.27
N ALA A 5 -17.50 -1.34 8.40
CA ALA A 5 -16.19 -0.70 8.41
C ALA A 5 -15.10 -1.67 7.93
N GLY A 6 -15.04 -2.89 8.49
CA GLY A 6 -14.11 -3.94 8.08
C GLY A 6 -14.25 -4.30 6.61
N LEU A 7 -15.47 -4.46 6.10
CA LEU A 7 -15.72 -4.72 4.67
C LEU A 7 -15.21 -3.58 3.78
N GLY A 8 -15.42 -2.32 4.20
CA GLY A 8 -14.89 -1.14 3.51
C GLY A 8 -13.36 -1.14 3.46
N LEU A 9 -12.70 -1.50 4.56
CA LEU A 9 -11.24 -1.61 4.63
C LEU A 9 -10.70 -2.73 3.73
N PHE A 10 -11.38 -3.89 3.69
CA PHE A 10 -11.05 -4.96 2.76
C PHE A 10 -11.23 -4.53 1.30
N ALA A 11 -12.33 -3.87 0.96
CA ALA A 11 -12.59 -3.38 -0.39
C ALA A 11 -11.52 -2.35 -0.81
N ALA A 12 -11.16 -1.42 0.07
CA ALA A 12 -10.10 -0.45 -0.17
C ALA A 12 -8.73 -1.14 -0.36
N GLY A 13 -8.40 -2.14 0.47
CA GLY A 13 -7.18 -2.92 0.32
C GLY A 13 -7.14 -3.71 -0.98
N ALA A 14 -8.26 -4.32 -1.38
CA ALA A 14 -8.36 -5.03 -2.66
C ALA A 14 -8.17 -4.08 -3.85
N TRP A 15 -8.75 -2.88 -3.79
CA TRP A 15 -8.56 -1.85 -4.80
C TRP A 15 -7.09 -1.37 -4.88
N LEU A 16 -6.42 -1.21 -3.74
CA LEU A 16 -4.99 -0.90 -3.71
C LEU A 16 -4.18 -2.01 -4.37
N LEU A 17 -4.38 -3.28 -4.02
CA LEU A 17 -3.68 -4.40 -4.65
C LEU A 17 -3.94 -4.46 -6.16
N TRP A 18 -5.18 -4.28 -6.59
CA TRP A 18 -5.53 -4.27 -8.01
C TRP A 18 -4.84 -3.14 -8.76
N SER A 19 -4.87 -1.91 -8.22
CA SER A 19 -4.19 -0.76 -8.83
C SER A 19 -2.67 -0.91 -8.88
N ALA A 20 -2.07 -1.55 -7.86
CA ALA A 20 -0.65 -1.87 -7.83
C ALA A 20 -0.28 -2.88 -8.93
N GLN A 21 -1.08 -3.93 -9.10
CA GLN A 21 -0.90 -4.93 -10.16
C GLN A 21 -1.07 -4.32 -11.55
N ALA A 22 -2.10 -3.50 -11.76
CA ALA A 22 -2.32 -2.80 -13.02
C ALA A 22 -1.13 -1.88 -13.38
N ARG A 23 -0.57 -1.18 -12.40
CA ARG A 23 0.64 -0.36 -12.60
C ARG A 23 1.86 -1.21 -12.95
N ARG A 24 2.07 -2.33 -12.25
CA ARG A 24 3.15 -3.28 -12.54
C ARG A 24 3.05 -3.85 -13.95
N ALA A 25 1.85 -4.22 -14.39
CA ALA A 25 1.59 -4.71 -15.74
C ALA A 25 1.94 -3.63 -16.78
N ARG A 26 1.40 -2.41 -16.63
CA ARG A 26 1.69 -1.29 -17.55
C ARG A 26 3.17 -0.93 -17.61
N ALA A 27 3.89 -0.95 -16.50
CA ALA A 27 5.33 -0.68 -16.47
C ALA A 27 6.13 -1.77 -17.19
N ARG A 28 5.73 -3.04 -17.05
CA ARG A 28 6.34 -4.16 -17.78
C ARG A 28 6.05 -4.09 -19.27
N GLU A 29 4.83 -3.76 -19.66
CA GLU A 29 4.45 -3.56 -21.07
C GLU A 29 5.24 -2.39 -21.70
N ALA A 30 5.39 -1.28 -20.97
CA ALA A 30 6.21 -0.16 -21.43
C ALA A 30 7.68 -0.57 -21.64
N LEU A 31 8.25 -1.32 -20.69
CA LEU A 31 9.62 -1.82 -20.78
C LEU A 31 9.78 -2.79 -21.98
N ALA A 32 8.81 -3.68 -22.20
CA ALA A 32 8.80 -4.59 -23.35
C ALA A 32 8.73 -3.86 -24.70
N ARG A 33 8.13 -2.65 -24.72
CA ARG A 33 8.11 -1.74 -25.88
C ARG A 33 9.36 -0.85 -25.98
N GLY A 34 10.36 -1.04 -25.12
CA GLY A 34 11.58 -0.24 -25.09
C GLY A 34 11.40 1.18 -24.52
N LEU A 35 10.26 1.48 -23.87
CA LEU A 35 10.02 2.80 -23.28
C LEU A 35 10.61 2.86 -21.88
N SER A 36 11.61 3.72 -21.69
CA SER A 36 12.21 3.98 -20.37
C SER A 36 11.45 5.08 -19.62
N PRO A 37 11.23 4.93 -18.29
CA PRO A 37 10.68 6.00 -17.47
C PRO A 37 11.62 7.22 -17.45
N ALA A 38 11.05 8.41 -17.31
CA ALA A 38 11.84 9.64 -17.26
C ALA A 38 12.84 9.61 -16.08
N PRO A 39 14.09 10.07 -16.27
CA PRO A 39 15.06 10.14 -15.18
C PRO A 39 14.54 11.05 -14.06
N LEU A 40 14.72 10.62 -12.81
CA LEU A 40 14.44 11.44 -11.64
C LEU A 40 15.68 12.26 -11.29
N GLN A 41 15.45 13.37 -10.60
CA GLN A 41 16.52 14.02 -9.86
C GLN A 41 17.08 13.07 -8.79
N PRO A 42 18.41 13.06 -8.51
CA PRO A 42 19.03 12.14 -7.57
C PRO A 42 18.40 12.14 -6.18
N SER A 43 17.97 13.31 -5.69
CA SER A 43 17.24 13.46 -4.41
C SER A 43 15.93 12.68 -4.38
N LEU A 44 15.21 12.61 -5.50
CA LEU A 44 13.95 11.87 -5.63
C LEU A 44 14.17 10.36 -5.81
N VAL A 45 15.31 9.95 -6.37
CA VAL A 45 15.70 8.53 -6.42
C VAL A 45 15.93 8.01 -5.02
N LEU A 46 16.75 8.73 -4.25
CA LEU A 46 17.11 8.37 -2.88
C LEU A 46 15.87 8.37 -1.98
N MET A 47 14.97 9.35 -2.16
CA MET A 47 13.66 9.36 -1.50
C MET A 47 12.79 8.16 -1.90
N GLY A 48 12.77 7.79 -3.19
CA GLY A 48 12.03 6.64 -3.70
C GLY A 48 12.51 5.29 -3.16
N GLU A 49 13.76 5.21 -2.74
CA GLU A 49 14.39 4.02 -2.14
C GLU A 49 14.23 3.98 -0.62
N LEU A 50 14.39 5.12 0.08
CA LEU A 50 14.30 5.19 1.54
C LEU A 50 12.88 5.27 2.09
N MET A 51 11.93 5.87 1.36
CA MET A 51 10.56 6.02 1.85
C MET A 51 9.82 4.70 2.05
N PRO A 52 9.87 3.71 1.13
CA PRO A 52 9.17 2.44 1.32
C PRO A 52 9.51 1.70 2.62
N PRO A 53 10.79 1.50 3.03
CA PRO A 53 11.09 0.84 4.29
C PRO A 53 10.64 1.66 5.52
N ILE A 54 10.74 2.99 5.47
CA ILE A 54 10.27 3.87 6.56
C ILE A 54 8.75 3.75 6.72
N ILE A 55 8.00 3.80 5.62
CA ILE A 55 6.55 3.62 5.62
C ILE A 55 6.19 2.22 6.13
N SER A 56 6.89 1.18 5.65
CA SER A 56 6.66 -0.20 6.08
C SER A 56 6.85 -0.36 7.59
N LEU A 57 7.93 0.20 8.16
CA LEU A 57 8.17 0.22 9.61
C LEU A 57 7.05 0.94 10.37
N GLY A 58 6.64 2.12 9.90
CA GLY A 58 5.53 2.87 10.50
C GLY A 58 4.21 2.10 10.49
N LEU A 59 3.90 1.40 9.40
CA LEU A 59 2.70 0.55 9.28
C LEU A 59 2.75 -0.65 10.23
N VAL A 60 3.92 -1.28 10.39
CA VAL A 60 4.11 -2.38 11.36
C VAL A 60 3.86 -1.90 12.79
N VAL A 61 4.43 -0.75 13.16
CA VAL A 61 4.21 -0.16 14.49
C VAL A 61 2.73 0.19 14.71
N ALA A 62 2.08 0.81 13.72
CA ALA A 62 0.66 1.14 13.80
C ALA A 62 -0.22 -0.12 13.93
N GLY A 63 0.07 -1.17 13.14
CA GLY A 63 -0.63 -2.45 13.23
C GLY A 63 -0.46 -3.11 14.61
N ALA A 64 0.76 -3.10 15.15
CA ALA A 64 1.05 -3.62 16.49
C ALA A 64 0.33 -2.85 17.60
N GLN A 65 0.26 -1.51 17.51
CA GLN A 65 -0.46 -0.68 18.47
C GLN A 65 -1.97 -0.99 18.47
N VAL A 66 -2.58 -1.13 17.29
CA VAL A 66 -4.01 -1.47 17.18
C VAL A 66 -4.28 -2.88 17.70
N LEU A 67 -3.41 -3.85 17.42
CA LEU A 67 -3.49 -5.20 17.99
C LEU A 67 -3.41 -5.20 19.51
N LEU A 68 -2.46 -4.44 20.08
CA LEU A 68 -2.32 -4.31 21.52
C LEU A 68 -3.55 -3.65 22.15
N ALA A 69 -4.05 -2.57 21.56
CA ALA A 69 -5.26 -1.88 22.01
C ALA A 69 -6.48 -2.82 21.99
N TYR A 70 -6.62 -3.63 20.94
CA TYR A 70 -7.67 -4.64 20.84
C TYR A 70 -7.56 -5.68 21.96
N ALA A 71 -6.34 -6.19 22.22
CA ALA A 71 -6.09 -7.17 23.27
C ALA A 71 -6.38 -6.62 24.67
N MET A 72 -6.02 -5.37 24.96
CA MET A 72 -6.24 -4.74 26.26
C MET A 72 -7.72 -4.38 26.52
N THR A 73 -8.48 -4.07 25.47
CA THR A 73 -9.89 -3.66 25.58
C THR A 73 -10.89 -4.81 25.42
N GLY A 74 -10.40 -6.03 25.11
CA GLY A 74 -11.25 -7.20 24.87
C GLY A 74 -12.22 -7.02 23.69
N GLY A 75 -11.90 -6.14 22.74
CA GLY A 75 -12.77 -5.87 21.59
C GLY A 75 -14.01 -5.01 21.87
N GLY A 76 -14.04 -4.24 22.97
CA GLY A 76 -15.23 -3.49 23.43
C GLY A 76 -15.82 -2.44 22.46
N GLY A 77 -15.11 -2.06 21.40
CA GLY A 77 -15.61 -1.13 20.36
C GLY A 77 -15.14 -1.43 18.94
N PHE A 78 -14.44 -2.54 18.73
CA PHE A 78 -13.82 -2.89 17.45
C PHE A 78 -14.09 -4.38 17.21
N SER A 79 -14.63 -4.75 16.05
CA SER A 79 -14.88 -6.17 15.77
C SER A 79 -13.63 -6.86 15.21
N LEU A 80 -13.57 -8.20 15.31
CA LEU A 80 -12.52 -8.99 14.66
C LEU A 80 -12.45 -8.73 13.15
N LEU A 81 -13.60 -8.46 12.52
CA LEU A 81 -13.66 -8.15 11.09
C LEU A 81 -13.03 -6.78 10.79
N ASP A 82 -13.28 -5.78 11.63
CA ASP A 82 -12.68 -4.45 11.46
C ASP A 82 -11.17 -4.50 11.67
N LEU A 83 -10.70 -5.29 12.64
CA LEU A 83 -9.28 -5.56 12.87
C LEU A 83 -8.63 -6.26 11.68
N GLY A 84 -9.24 -7.34 11.20
CA GLY A 84 -8.74 -8.04 10.01
C GLY A 84 -8.69 -7.13 8.79
N GLY A 85 -9.74 -6.35 8.55
CA GLY A 85 -9.81 -5.41 7.44
C GLY A 85 -8.77 -4.31 7.54
N PHE A 86 -8.53 -3.78 8.73
CA PHE A 86 -7.51 -2.76 8.97
C PHE A 86 -6.10 -3.30 8.72
N LEU A 87 -5.76 -4.45 9.29
CA LEU A 87 -4.45 -5.09 9.09
C LEU A 87 -4.23 -5.44 7.61
N PHE A 88 -5.26 -5.95 6.94
CA PHE A 88 -5.22 -6.20 5.52
C PHE A 88 -4.99 -4.91 4.71
N LEU A 89 -5.66 -3.82 5.07
CA LEU A 89 -5.47 -2.52 4.42
C LEU A 89 -4.03 -2.02 4.59
N LEU A 90 -3.44 -2.13 5.79
CA LEU A 90 -2.04 -1.74 6.02
C LEU A 90 -1.09 -2.54 5.12
N LEU A 91 -1.27 -3.86 5.06
CA LEU A 91 -0.46 -4.74 4.20
C LEU A 91 -0.64 -4.40 2.71
N ALA A 92 -1.88 -4.20 2.27
CA ALA A 92 -2.20 -3.82 0.90
C ALA A 92 -1.58 -2.47 0.52
N TYR A 93 -1.63 -1.50 1.44
CA TYR A 93 -1.04 -0.18 1.25
C TYR A 93 0.49 -0.23 1.16
N ASP A 94 1.15 -1.02 2.00
CA ASP A 94 2.59 -1.25 1.95
C ASP A 94 3.05 -1.86 0.62
N ILE A 95 2.34 -2.89 0.14
CA ILE A 95 2.57 -3.48 -1.19
C ILE A 95 2.35 -2.44 -2.30
N TRP A 96 1.30 -1.63 -2.18
CA TRP A 96 0.98 -0.59 -3.15
C TRP A 96 2.06 0.49 -3.21
N VAL A 97 2.55 0.97 -2.08
CA VAL A 97 3.64 1.97 -2.00
C VAL A 97 4.89 1.42 -2.68
N ARG A 98 5.30 0.19 -2.34
CA ARG A 98 6.45 -0.48 -2.97
C ARG A 98 6.30 -0.63 -4.48
N CYS A 99 5.11 -1.02 -4.94
CA CYS A 99 4.83 -1.11 -6.37
C CYS A 99 4.86 0.27 -7.04
N ARG A 100 4.35 1.31 -6.38
CA ARG A 100 4.28 2.65 -6.94
C ARG A 100 5.65 3.32 -7.06
N THR A 101 6.55 3.09 -6.11
CA THR A 101 7.93 3.60 -6.16
C THR A 101 8.78 2.83 -7.16
N ARG A 102 8.64 1.49 -7.21
CA ARG A 102 9.45 0.63 -8.10
C ARG A 102 9.00 0.66 -9.56
N TYR A 103 7.69 0.65 -9.82
CA TYR A 103 7.12 0.62 -11.17
C TYR A 103 6.71 2.02 -11.62
N ARG A 104 7.69 2.74 -12.17
CA ARG A 104 7.50 4.07 -12.75
C ARG A 104 7.06 3.94 -14.20
N LEU A 105 6.03 4.70 -14.58
CA LEU A 105 5.51 4.71 -15.94
C LEU A 105 6.26 5.75 -16.79
N PRO A 106 6.44 5.51 -18.10
CA PRO A 106 6.96 6.52 -19.01
C PRO A 106 6.00 7.71 -19.07
N VAL A 107 6.57 8.92 -19.16
CA VAL A 107 5.78 10.14 -19.34
C VAL A 107 5.33 10.18 -20.81
N SER A 108 4.04 10.01 -21.05
CA SER A 108 3.45 10.34 -22.36
C SER A 108 3.59 11.84 -22.55
N ARG A 109 4.51 12.29 -23.40
CA ARG A 109 4.45 13.67 -23.93
C ARG A 109 3.16 13.76 -24.75
N ARG A 110 2.10 14.29 -24.15
CA ARG A 110 0.96 14.86 -24.89
C ARG A 110 1.25 16.33 -25.11
#